data_AF-A0A662A291-F1
#
_entry.id   AF-A0A662A291-F1
#
_cell.length_a   1.000
_cell.length_b   1.000
_cell.length_c   1.000
_cell.angle_alpha   90.00
_cell.angle_beta   90.00
_cell.angle_gamma   90.00
#
_symmetry.space_group_name_H-M   'P 1'
#
loop_
_entity.id
_entity.type
_entity.pdbx_description
1 polymer ?
#
loop_
_entity_poly.entity_id
_entity_poly.type
_entity_poly.pdbx_seq_one_letter_code
_entity_poly.pdbx_strand_id
1 'polypeptide(L)' 'MNSQMKGLQKVAENLCRKVERGIWAVSGSLKFEELPYQEHKINLNDRVFITERSVNGKKELFELHYDTKLQKLLDIFLVS' A
#
# COMPACT_ATOMS: atom_id res chain seq x y z
N MET A 1 1.14 17.34 16.21
CA MET A 1 1.34 16.38 15.10
C MET A 1 1.38 17.15 13.78
N ASN A 2 2.49 17.04 13.04
CA ASN A 2 2.75 17.75 11.77
C ASN A 2 1.65 17.45 10.72
N SER A 3 1.25 18.44 9.91
CA SER A 3 0.23 18.30 8.86
C SER A 3 0.59 17.20 7.84
N GLN A 4 1.89 17.02 7.56
CA GLN A 4 2.37 15.94 6.70
C GLN A 4 2.06 14.55 7.29
N MET A 5 2.37 14.34 8.57
CA MET A 5 2.08 13.07 9.25
C MET A 5 0.59 12.73 9.25
N LYS A 6 -0.29 13.73 9.46
CA LYS A 6 -1.74 13.54 9.39
C LYS A 6 -2.18 13.09 7.99
N GLY A 7 -1.59 13.67 6.94
CA GLY A 7 -1.88 13.31 5.56
C GLY A 7 -1.46 11.88 5.23
N LEU A 8 -0.24 11.50 5.62
CA LEU A 8 0.30 10.14 5.45
C LEU A 8 -0.56 9.11 6.18
N GLN A 9 -0.90 9.38 7.44
CA GLN A 9 -1.77 8.50 8.25
C GLN A 9 -3.13 8.30 7.58
N LYS A 10 -3.75 9.37 7.08
CA LYS A 10 -5.04 9.27 6.38
C LYS A 10 -4.95 8.42 5.12
N VAL A 11 -3.84 8.50 4.37
CA VAL A 11 -3.63 7.62 3.21
C VAL A 11 -3.48 6.18 3.65
N ALA A 12 -2.62 5.89 4.63
CA ALA A 12 -2.43 4.54 5.17
C ALA A 12 -3.74 3.92 5.64
N GLU A 13 -4.53 4.63 6.45
CA GLU A 13 -5.86 4.16 6.92
C GLU A 13 -6.81 3.84 5.76
N ASN A 14 -6.81 4.65 4.70
CA ASN A 14 -7.64 4.38 3.52
C ASN A 14 -7.17 3.15 2.74
N LEU A 15 -5.87 2.93 2.64
CA LEU A 15 -5.30 1.74 2.00
C LEU A 15 -5.63 0.48 2.81
N CYS A 16 -5.48 0.52 4.14
CA CYS A 16 -5.90 -0.57 5.03
C CYS A 16 -7.37 -0.92 4.82
N ARG A 17 -8.28 0.06 4.88
CA ARG A 17 -9.72 -0.16 4.68
C ARG A 17 -10.07 -0.72 3.31
N LYS A 18 -9.28 -0.41 2.26
CA LYS A 18 -9.48 -1.00 0.94
C LYS A 18 -9.12 -2.48 0.96
N VAL A 19 -7.98 -2.82 1.53
CA VAL A 19 -7.46 -4.19 1.59
C VAL A 19 -8.32 -5.09 2.48
N GLU A 20 -8.94 -4.54 3.53
CA GLU A 20 -9.94 -5.25 4.35
C GLU A 20 -11.15 -5.77 3.54
N ARG A 21 -11.45 -5.17 2.38
CA ARG A 21 -12.51 -5.66 1.46
C ARG A 21 -12.04 -6.85 0.61
N GLY A 22 -10.76 -7.20 0.70
CA GLY A 22 -10.08 -8.22 -0.08
C GLY A 22 -9.04 -7.64 -1.03
N ILE A 23 -8.02 -8.45 -1.35
CA ILE A 23 -6.89 -8.04 -2.18
C ILE A 23 -7.29 -7.59 -3.59
N TRP A 24 -8.42 -8.07 -4.10
CA TRP A 24 -9.00 -7.68 -5.40
C TRP A 24 -9.28 -6.18 -5.51
N ALA A 25 -9.57 -5.50 -4.39
CA ALA A 25 -9.79 -4.05 -4.35
C ALA A 25 -8.52 -3.24 -4.66
N VAL A 26 -7.36 -3.88 -4.53
CA VAL A 26 -6.05 -3.36 -4.91
C VAL A 26 -5.64 -3.92 -6.27
N SER A 27 -5.61 -5.24 -6.43
CA SER A 27 -5.07 -5.89 -7.64
C SER A 27 -5.91 -5.65 -8.90
N GLY A 28 -7.19 -5.29 -8.77
CA GLY A 28 -8.06 -4.94 -9.90
C GLY A 28 -8.11 -3.44 -10.23
N SER A 29 -7.40 -2.60 -9.48
CA SER A 29 -7.46 -1.14 -9.66
C SER A 29 -6.30 -0.65 -10.52
N LEU A 30 -6.61 0.11 -11.57
CA LEU A 30 -5.60 0.79 -12.42
C LEU A 30 -4.71 1.78 -11.67
N LYS A 31 -5.01 2.06 -10.40
CA LYS A 31 -4.19 2.93 -9.55
C LYS A 31 -3.05 2.18 -8.85
N PHE A 32 -3.03 0.86 -8.93
CA PHE A 32 -2.04 0.03 -8.29
C PHE A 32 -1.31 -0.80 -9.34
N GLU A 33 -0.02 -0.97 -9.14
CA GLU A 33 0.83 -1.84 -9.92
C GLU A 33 1.44 -2.87 -8.97
N GLU A 34 1.44 -4.15 -9.36
CA GLU A 34 2.06 -5.21 -8.57
C GLU A 34 3.53 -5.32 -8.93
N LEU A 35 4.40 -5.36 -7.93
CA LEU A 35 5.82 -5.62 -8.09
C LEU A 35 6.08 -7.14 -7.96
N PRO A 36 6.43 -7.84 -9.04
CA PRO A 36 6.57 -9.29 -9.01
C PRO A 36 7.91 -9.76 -8.41
N TYR A 37 8.89 -8.85 -8.29
CA TYR A 37 10.27 -9.20 -7.96
C TYR A 37 10.44 -9.55 -6.47
N GLN A 38 11.34 -10.49 -6.19
CA GLN A 38 11.51 -11.04 -4.85
C GLN A 38 12.20 -10.06 -3.90
N GLU A 39 13.03 -9.14 -4.41
CA GLU A 39 13.73 -8.14 -3.59
C GLU A 39 12.80 -7.18 -2.83
N HIS A 40 11.57 -7.00 -3.31
CA HIS A 40 10.57 -6.16 -2.62
C HIS A 40 9.80 -6.95 -1.55
N LYS A 41 9.88 -8.27 -1.52
CA LYS A 41 8.99 -9.09 -0.69
C LYS A 41 9.57 -9.27 0.71
N ILE A 42 8.73 -9.06 1.73
CA ILE A 42 9.08 -9.36 3.14
C ILE A 42 9.15 -10.88 3.35
N ASN A 43 8.27 -11.64 2.70
CA ASN A 43 8.21 -13.10 2.80
C ASN A 43 7.70 -13.77 1.51
N LEU A 44 7.65 -15.10 1.46
CA LEU A 44 7.26 -15.86 0.25
C LEU A 44 5.79 -15.69 -0.16
N ASN A 45 4.90 -15.34 0.77
CA ASN A 45 3.47 -15.14 0.50
C ASN A 45 3.13 -13.66 0.26
N ASP A 46 4.13 -12.79 0.27
CA ASP A 46 3.95 -11.35 0.13
C ASP A 46 3.69 -10.97 -1.34
N ARG A 47 2.61 -10.22 -1.53
CA ARG A 47 2.30 -9.52 -2.77
C ARG A 47 2.46 -8.04 -2.54
N VAL A 48 3.36 -7.44 -3.31
CA VAL A 48 3.76 -6.05 -3.15
C VAL A 48 3.07 -5.21 -4.21
N PHE A 49 2.42 -4.12 -3.79
CA PHE A 49 1.74 -3.21 -4.69
C PHE A 49 2.22 -1.78 -4.49
N ILE A 50 2.51 -1.09 -5.57
CA ILE A 50 2.83 0.34 -5.54
C ILE A 50 1.63 1.17 -5.98
N THR A 51 1.50 2.36 -5.40
CA THR A 51 0.45 3.30 -5.76
C THR A 51 0.82 4.74 -5.45
N GLU A 52 0.47 5.66 -6.35
CA GLU A 52 0.67 7.09 -6.12
C GLU A 52 -0.55 7.72 -5.44
N ARG A 53 -0.33 8.54 -4.40
CA ARG A 53 -1.41 9.26 -3.71
C ARG A 53 -1.02 10.71 -3.46
N SER A 54 -2.02 11.58 -3.47
CA SER A 54 -1.82 12.97 -3.09
C SER A 54 -1.87 13.12 -1.57
N VAL A 55 -0.81 13.68 -1.00
CA VAL A 55 -0.66 14.03 0.41
C VAL A 55 -0.37 15.52 0.48
N ASN A 56 -1.32 16.30 1.02
CA ASN A 56 -1.20 17.75 1.15
C ASN A 56 -0.78 18.46 -0.16
N GLY A 57 -1.33 18.00 -1.30
CA GLY A 57 -1.07 18.57 -2.61
C GLY A 57 0.20 18.05 -3.30
N LYS A 58 1.01 17.21 -2.65
CA LYS A 58 2.16 16.53 -3.26
C LYS A 58 1.82 15.10 -3.62
N LYS A 59 2.34 14.61 -4.74
CA LYS A 59 2.26 13.19 -5.11
C LYS A 59 3.34 12.45 -4.36
N GLU A 60 2.93 11.38 -3.69
CA GLU A 60 3.78 10.50 -2.88
C GLU A 60 3.55 9.05 -3.34
N LEU A 61 4.62 8.26 -3.38
CA LEU A 61 4.56 6.84 -3.75
C LEU A 61 4.48 5.97 -2.49
N PHE A 62 3.52 5.05 -2.48
CA PHE A 62 3.31 4.09 -1.40
C PHE A 62 3.52 2.68 -1.91
N GLU A 63 4.20 1.87 -1.10
CA GLU A 63 4.35 0.42 -1.29
C GLU A 63 3.55 -0.31 -0.22
N LEU A 64 2.74 -1.28 -0.63
CA LEU A 64 1.83 -2.04 0.21
C LEU A 64 2.25 -3.50 0.18
N HIS A 65 2.42 -4.11 1.36
CA HIS A 65 2.77 -5.51 1.49
C HIS A 65 1.58 -6.29 1.99
N TYR A 66 1.11 -7.25 1.20
CA TYR A 66 -0.03 -8.08 1.53
C TYR A 66 0.36 -9.54 1.60
N ASP A 67 0.22 -10.15 2.79
CA ASP A 67 0.43 -11.58 2.97
C ASP A 67 -0.80 -12.34 2.51
N THR A 68 -0.65 -13.09 1.42
CA THR A 68 -1.73 -13.88 0.81
C THR A 68 -2.16 -15.07 1.65
N LYS A 69 -1.28 -15.60 2.51
CA LYS A 69 -1.58 -16.74 3.37
C LYS A 69 -2.37 -16.31 4.60
N LEU A 70 -1.94 -15.22 5.24
CA LEU A 70 -2.64 -14.64 6.39
C LEU A 70 -3.84 -13.78 5.98
N GLN A 71 -3.93 -13.42 4.70
CA GLN A 71 -4.90 -12.51 4.11
C GLN A 71 -4.92 -11.13 4.78
N LYS A 72 -3.74 -10.62 5.12
CA LYS A 72 -3.58 -9.37 5.88
C LYS A 72 -2.53 -8.48 5.26
N LEU A 73 -2.75 -7.18 5.41
CA LEU A 73 -1.72 -6.18 5.16
C LEU A 73 -0.63 -6.31 6.22
N LEU A 74 0.62 -6.47 5.79
CA LEU A 74 1.79 -6.54 6.65
C LEU A 74 2.26 -5.13 7.00
N ASP A 75 2.46 -4.29 5.99
CA ASP A 75 2.96 -2.93 6.16
C ASP A 75 2.61 -2.03 4.96
N ILE A 76 2.78 -0.72 5.16
CA ILE A 76 2.70 0.32 4.12
C ILE A 76 3.93 1.23 4.26
N PHE A 77 4.78 1.24 3.23
CA PHE A 77 5.93 2.12 3.18
C PHE A 77 5.66 3.35 2.31
N LEU A 78 6.28 4.46 2.69
CA LEU A 78 6.47 5.63 1.84
C LEU A 78 7.81 5.46 1.11
N VAL A 79 7.79 5.45 -0.22
CA VAL A 79 8.96 5.12 -1.07
C VAL A 79 9.53 6.36 -1.78
N SER A 80 9.15 7.55 -1.33
CA SER A 80 9.46 8.86 -1.95
C SER A 80 10.87 8.99 -2.53
#